data_AF-A0A2N6A505-F1
#
_entry.id   AF-A0A2N6A505-F1
#
_cell.length_a   1.000
_cell.length_b   1.000
_cell.length_c   1.000
_cell.angle_alpha   90.00
_cell.angle_beta   90.00
_cell.angle_gamma   90.00
#
_symmetry.space_group_name_H-M   'P 1'
#
loop_
_entity.id
_entity.type
_entity.pdbx_description
1 polymer ?
#
loop_
_entity_poly.entity_id
_entity_poly.type
_entity_poly.pdbx_seq_one_letter_code
_entity_poly.pdbx_strand_id
1 'polypeptide(L)' 'MSDAVNPLFKPEFPRSNRYDPDWMMDTQMGPNPVWLMEWLTDGMTLREGMRVLDLGCGRASTSI' A
#
# COMPACT_ATOMS: atom_id res chain seq x y z
N MET A 1 -7.40 6.22 16.46
CA MET A 1 -8.05 7.21 15.58
C MET A 1 -9.30 6.56 15.06
N SER A 2 -10.47 7.19 15.18
CA SER A 2 -11.74 6.56 14.82
C SER A 2 -11.85 6.36 13.30
N ASP A 3 -12.57 5.32 12.88
CA ASP A 3 -12.89 4.98 11.49
C ASP A 3 -13.47 6.16 10.68
N ALA A 4 -13.99 7.18 11.37
CA ALA A 4 -14.55 8.39 10.75
C ALA A 4 -13.51 9.26 10.00
N VAL A 5 -12.22 9.10 10.28
CA VAL A 5 -11.14 9.91 9.66
C VAL A 5 -10.42 9.18 8.53
N ASN A 6 -10.42 7.85 8.54
CA ASN A 6 -9.84 7.03 7.48
C ASN A 6 -10.71 5.77 7.29
N PRO A 7 -11.57 5.72 6.26
CA PRO A 7 -12.44 4.57 6.01
C PRO A 7 -11.67 3.31 5.57
N LEU A 8 -10.37 3.45 5.26
CA LEU A 8 -9.45 2.38 4.92
C LEU A 8 -8.55 1.98 6.09
N PHE A 9 -8.84 2.45 7.31
CA PHE A 9 -8.06 2.10 8.48
C PHE A 9 -8.13 0.59 8.78
N LYS A 10 -6.97 -0.04 8.91
CA LYS A 10 -6.83 -1.46 9.27
C LYS A 10 -5.70 -1.65 10.27
N PRO A 11 -5.97 -2.08 11.52
CA PRO A 11 -4.93 -2.28 12.53
C PRO A 11 -3.78 -3.18 12.08
N GLU A 12 -4.06 -4.17 11.23
CA GLU A 12 -3.10 -5.11 10.66
C GLU A 12 -2.16 -4.51 9.59
N PHE A 13 -2.46 -3.31 9.06
CA PHE A 13 -1.66 -2.61 8.05
C PHE A 13 -1.22 -1.21 8.53
N PRO A 14 -0.36 -1.13 9.57
CA PRO A 14 0.02 0.13 10.20
C PRO A 14 0.76 1.10 9.26
N ARG A 15 1.49 0.62 8.24
CA ARG A 15 2.15 1.51 7.27
C ARG A 15 1.14 2.09 6.29
N SER A 16 0.21 1.27 5.82
CA SER A 16 -0.87 1.67 4.92
C SER A 16 -1.78 2.71 5.55
N ASN A 17 -2.03 2.63 6.87
CA ASN A 17 -2.82 3.62 7.61
C ASN A 17 -2.26 5.06 7.59
N ARG A 18 -1.01 5.23 7.13
CA ARG A 18 -0.35 6.55 7.05
C ARG A 18 -0.56 7.24 5.70
N TYR A 19 -1.13 6.54 4.72
CA TYR A 19 -1.45 7.12 3.41
C TYR A 19 -2.78 7.87 3.46
N ASP A 20 -2.92 8.85 2.56
CA ASP A 20 -4.16 9.58 2.36
C ASP A 20 -5.23 8.63 1.78
N PRO A 21 -6.37 8.43 2.48
CA PRO A 21 -7.40 7.52 2.02
C PRO A 21 -8.02 7.92 0.69
N ASP A 22 -8.15 9.22 0.39
CA ASP A 22 -8.74 9.67 -0.88
C ASP A 22 -7.79 9.33 -2.03
N TRP A 23 -6.48 9.53 -1.85
CA TRP A 23 -5.48 9.10 -2.82
C TRP A 23 -5.46 7.58 -3.03
N MET A 24 -5.59 6.79 -1.97
CA MET A 24 -5.65 5.33 -2.07
C MET A 24 -6.88 4.89 -2.88
N MET A 25 -8.04 5.52 -2.67
CA MET A 25 -9.27 5.25 -3.41
C MET A 25 -9.15 5.68 -4.88
N ASP A 26 -8.60 6.87 -5.13
CA ASP A 26 -8.41 7.41 -6.48
C ASP A 26 -7.40 6.60 -7.30
N THR A 27 -6.41 5.99 -6.67
CA THR A 27 -5.40 5.17 -7.35
C THR A 27 -5.71 3.68 -7.36
N GLN A 28 -6.81 3.27 -6.74
CA GLN A 28 -7.16 1.86 -6.58
C GLN A 28 -7.39 1.18 -7.93
N MET A 29 -6.73 0.02 -8.11
CA MET A 29 -6.93 -0.88 -9.23
C MET A 29 -6.95 -2.32 -8.69
N GLY A 30 -8.10 -2.99 -8.73
CA GLY A 30 -8.27 -4.34 -8.18
C GLY A 30 -8.32 -4.38 -6.63
N PRO A 31 -7.80 -5.43 -5.99
CA PRO A 31 -7.61 -5.44 -4.53
C PRO A 31 -6.68 -4.30 -4.10
N ASN A 32 -6.85 -3.79 -2.87
CA ASN A 32 -6.11 -2.61 -2.40
C ASN A 32 -4.58 -2.80 -2.54
N PRO A 33 -3.91 -2.06 -3.45
CA PRO A 33 -2.52 -2.34 -3.80
C PRO A 33 -1.54 -1.97 -2.66
N VAL A 34 -1.89 -0.98 -1.84
CA VAL A 34 -1.05 -0.51 -0.73
C VAL A 34 -1.06 -1.53 0.42
N TRP A 35 -2.24 -2.07 0.77
CA TRP A 35 -2.33 -3.18 1.73
C TRP A 35 -1.59 -4.43 1.24
N LEU A 36 -1.73 -4.77 -0.04
CA LEU A 36 -1.04 -5.91 -0.63
C LEU A 36 0.49 -5.74 -0.61
N MET A 37 0.98 -4.53 -0.86
CA MET A 37 2.42 -4.23 -0.80
C MET A 37 2.95 -4.41 0.63
N GLU A 38 2.26 -3.88 1.64
CA GLU A 38 2.66 -4.06 3.03
C GLU A 38 2.68 -5.55 3.41
N TRP A 39 1.62 -6.29 3.09
CA TRP A 39 1.54 -7.73 3.33
C TRP A 39 2.68 -8.50 2.64
N LEU A 40 2.95 -8.20 1.37
CA LEU A 40 3.99 -8.86 0.60
C LEU A 40 5.39 -8.59 1.20
N THR A 41 5.65 -7.33 1.56
CA THR A 41 6.94 -6.93 2.13
C THR A 41 7.17 -7.45 3.55
N ASP A 42 6.12 -7.83 4.28
CA ASP A 42 6.26 -8.50 5.58
C ASP A 42 6.95 -9.88 5.43
N GLY A 43 6.65 -10.59 4.33
CA GLY A 43 7.27 -11.89 4.01
C GLY A 43 8.58 -11.80 3.21
N MET A 44 8.97 -10.60 2.73
CA MET A 44 10.13 -10.42 1.86
C MET A 44 11.28 -9.70 2.56
N THR A 45 12.48 -10.26 2.50
CA THR A 45 13.69 -9.55 2.96
C THR A 45 14.18 -8.58 1.88
N LEU A 46 13.80 -7.32 1.99
CA LEU A 46 14.36 -6.23 1.18
C LEU A 46 15.61 -5.66 1.85
N ARG A 47 16.66 -5.42 1.06
CA ARG A 47 17.92 -4.82 1.52
C ARG A 47 18.26 -3.62 0.66
N GLU A 48 18.99 -2.69 1.25
CA GLU A 48 19.55 -1.56 0.51
C GLU A 48 20.35 -2.04 -0.71
N GLY A 49 20.21 -1.34 -1.83
CA GLY A 49 20.87 -1.68 -3.10
C GLY A 49 20.16 -2.75 -3.95
N MET A 50 19.11 -3.40 -3.45
CA MET A 50 18.28 -4.28 -4.27
C MET A 50 17.48 -3.50 -5.33
N ARG A 51 17.22 -4.14 -6.46
CA ARG A 51 16.32 -3.61 -7.51
C ARG A 51 14.96 -4.26 -7.39
N VAL A 52 13.92 -3.45 -7.42
CA VAL A 52 12.52 -3.88 -7.40
C VAL A 52 11.89 -3.57 -8.75
N LEU A 53 11.11 -4.52 -9.27
CA LEU A 53 10.35 -4.37 -10.51
C LEU A 53 8.88 -4.70 -10.23
N ASP A 54 8.01 -3.73 -10.46
CA ASP A 54 6.56 -3.88 -10.37
C ASP A 54 5.99 -4.08 -11.77
N LEU A 55 5.52 -5.29 -12.05
CA LEU A 55 4.96 -5.66 -13.34
C LEU A 55 3.46 -5.45 -13.34
N GLY A 56 2.98 -4.60 -14.24
CA GLY A 56 1.55 -4.25 -14.29
C GLY A 56 1.15 -3.25 -13.20
N CYS A 57 2.04 -2.29 -12.90
CA CYS A 57 1.91 -1.31 -11.81
C CYS A 57 0.67 -0.38 -11.89
N GLY A 58 -0.13 -0.45 -12.95
CA GLY A 58 -1.38 0.31 -13.07
C GLY A 58 -1.18 1.82 -12.93
N ARG A 59 -1.76 2.42 -11.87
CA ARG A 59 -1.61 3.84 -11.54
C ARG A 59 -0.34 4.16 -10.72
N ALA A 60 0.58 3.20 -10.61
CA ALA A 60 1.87 3.30 -9.94
C ALA A 60 1.81 3.63 -8.44
N SER A 61 0.71 3.33 -7.74
CA SER A 61 0.58 3.60 -6.29
C SER A 61 1.58 2.84 -5.41
N THR A 62 2.16 1.76 -5.93
CA THR A 62 3.19 0.93 -5.25
C THR A 62 4.59 1.07 -5.85
N SER A 63 4.78 1.99 -6.79
CA SER A 63 5.96 2.07 -7.68
C SER A 63 6.60 3.45 -7.77
N ILE A 64 6.41 4.28 -6.75
CA ILE A 64 6.86 5.69 -6.72
C ILE A 64 8.31 5.79 -6.25
#